data_AF-A0A9E2AY31-F1
#
_entry.id   AF-A0A9E2AY31-F1
#
_cell.length_a   1.000
_cell.length_b   1.000
_cell.length_c   1.000
_cell.angle_alpha   90.00
_cell.angle_beta   90.00
_cell.angle_gamma   90.00
#
_symmetry.space_group_name_H-M   'P 1'
#
loop_
_entity.id
_entity.type
_entity.pdbx_description
1 polymer ?
#
loop_
_entity_poly.entity_id
_entity_poly.type
_entity_poly.pdbx_seq_one_letter_code
_entity_poly.pdbx_strand_id
1 'polypeptide(L)'
;GDTCAMTLSCCMGQTKSEIRAIAETNTKLIMVPVQKMEEWLSKYSSWRNFVLLSYHNRLNEMLETVDSIAFLKMDDRLLKYIKDKARVNNDSTITTTHQHIAYELHTSRVVVSRLLKKLENLGKIELHRNQIKLIKV
;
A
#
# COMPACT_ATOMS: atom_id res chain seq x y z
N GLY A 1 18.86 1.41 -11.52
CA GLY A 1 19.17 2.81 -11.22
C GLY A 1 17.86 3.47 -10.92
N ASP A 2 17.65 3.88 -9.67
CA ASP A 2 16.35 4.35 -9.23
C ASP A 2 16.20 5.84 -9.53
N THR A 3 15.21 6.16 -10.33
CA THR A 3 14.88 7.54 -10.67
C THR A 3 13.83 8.05 -9.67
N CYS A 4 14.01 9.26 -9.16
CA CYS A 4 12.93 9.95 -8.46
C CYS A 4 11.90 10.42 -9.50
N ALA A 5 10.68 9.87 -9.46
CA ALA A 5 9.63 10.22 -10.43
C ALA A 5 9.24 11.72 -10.37
N MET A 6 9.49 12.37 -9.25
CA MET A 6 9.25 13.81 -9.07
C MET A 6 10.27 14.68 -9.82
N THR A 7 11.47 14.16 -10.10
CA THR A 7 12.42 14.82 -11.01
C THR A 7 11.83 14.94 -12.41
N LEU A 8 11.08 13.93 -12.87
CA LEU A 8 10.46 13.97 -14.19
C LEU A 8 9.32 15.00 -14.28
N SER A 9 8.51 15.11 -13.23
CA SER A 9 7.41 16.10 -13.17
C SER A 9 7.93 17.54 -13.11
N CYS A 10 8.98 17.78 -12.31
CA CYS A 10 9.68 19.07 -12.23
C CYS A 10 10.33 19.46 -13.57
N CYS A 11 10.98 18.52 -14.25
CA CYS A 11 11.63 18.77 -15.53
C CYS A 11 10.64 19.02 -16.67
N MET A 12 9.48 18.34 -16.69
CA MET A 12 8.45 18.53 -17.73
C MET A 12 7.59 19.78 -17.48
N GLY A 13 7.34 20.14 -16.23
CA GLY A 13 6.54 21.31 -15.87
C GLY A 13 7.32 22.63 -15.75
N GLN A 14 8.65 22.61 -15.92
CA GLN A 14 9.55 23.74 -15.59
C GLN A 14 9.32 24.34 -14.18
N THR A 15 8.85 23.53 -13.25
CA THR A 15 8.61 23.95 -11.86
C THR A 15 9.86 23.72 -11.02
N LYS A 16 10.00 24.41 -9.88
CA LYS A 16 11.06 24.06 -8.91
C LYS A 16 10.68 22.75 -8.21
N SER A 17 11.68 21.90 -7.95
CA SER A 17 11.48 20.70 -7.13
C SER A 17 10.95 21.07 -5.76
N GLU A 18 9.83 20.46 -5.36
CA GLU A 18 9.26 20.57 -4.01
C GLU A 18 10.00 19.69 -2.99
N ILE A 19 10.91 18.84 -3.47
CA ILE A 19 11.68 17.90 -2.65
C ILE A 19 13.09 18.45 -2.43
N ARG A 20 13.55 18.35 -1.18
CA ARG A 20 14.92 18.65 -0.76
C ARG A 20 15.74 17.36 -0.72
N ALA A 21 16.82 17.33 -1.49
CA ALA A 21 17.82 16.28 -1.40
C ALA A 21 19.00 16.75 -0.52
N ILE A 22 19.49 15.88 0.36
CA ILE A 22 20.66 16.13 1.23
C ILE A 22 21.58 14.93 1.10
N ALA A 23 22.88 15.17 0.93
CA ALA A 23 23.88 14.10 0.95
C ALA A 23 24.20 13.73 2.40
N GLU A 24 23.93 12.48 2.81
CA GLU A 24 24.24 12.00 4.16
C GLU A 24 25.74 11.72 4.35
N THR A 25 26.47 11.47 3.26
CA THR A 25 27.90 11.20 3.25
C THR A 25 28.60 11.89 2.08
N ASN A 26 29.93 11.91 2.09
CA ASN A 26 30.73 12.48 1.01
C ASN A 26 30.38 11.82 -0.34
N THR A 27 29.70 12.57 -1.20
CA THR A 27 29.11 12.07 -2.44
C THR A 27 29.60 12.89 -3.64
N LYS A 28 29.79 12.22 -4.78
CA LYS A 28 30.02 12.89 -6.08
C LYS A 28 28.72 12.88 -6.88
N LEU A 29 28.35 14.03 -7.42
CA LEU A 29 27.13 14.22 -8.20
C LEU A 29 27.48 14.51 -9.66
N ILE A 30 26.74 13.91 -10.59
CA ILE A 30 26.70 14.33 -12.00
C ILE A 30 25.39 15.04 -12.23
N MET A 31 25.45 16.29 -12.69
CA MET A 31 24.27 17.08 -13.05
C MET A 31 24.04 17.03 -14.54
N VAL A 32 22.81 16.74 -14.94
CA VAL A 32 22.37 16.76 -16.35
C VAL A 32 21.48 17.98 -16.56
N PRO A 33 21.73 18.81 -17.59
CA PRO A 33 20.87 19.95 -17.90
C PRO A 33 19.43 19.51 -18.21
N VAL A 34 18.44 20.23 -17.68
CA VAL A 34 17.02 19.88 -17.85
C VAL A 34 16.59 19.83 -19.32
N GLN A 35 17.18 20.65 -20.18
CA GLN A 35 16.88 20.70 -21.62
C GLN A 35 17.18 19.37 -22.31
N LYS A 36 18.14 18.59 -21.80
CA LYS A 36 18.46 17.27 -22.33
C LYS A 36 17.36 16.25 -22.06
N MET A 37 16.53 16.44 -21.04
CA MET A 37 15.41 15.55 -20.76
C MET A 37 14.42 15.52 -21.93
N GLU A 38 14.00 16.68 -22.42
CA GLU A 38 13.05 16.80 -23.53
C GLU A 38 13.67 16.33 -24.86
N GLU A 39 14.93 16.70 -25.12
CA GLU A 39 15.67 16.23 -26.29
C GLU A 39 15.76 14.70 -26.31
N TRP A 40 16.07 14.06 -25.18
CA TRP A 40 16.25 12.61 -25.13
C TRP A 40 14.92 11.85 -25.13
N LEU A 41 13.85 12.40 -24.56
CA LEU A 41 12.52 11.79 -24.62
C LEU A 41 12.00 11.68 -26.07
N SER A 42 12.28 12.68 -26.91
CA SER A 42 11.89 12.69 -28.32
C SER A 42 12.84 11.88 -29.21
N LYS A 43 14.15 11.95 -28.94
CA LYS A 43 15.19 11.33 -29.79
C LYS A 43 15.45 9.85 -29.50
N TYR A 44 15.36 9.43 -28.24
CA TYR A 44 15.77 8.10 -27.81
C TYR A 44 14.61 7.32 -27.18
N SER A 45 14.10 6.34 -27.93
CA SER A 45 13.01 5.46 -27.45
C SER A 45 13.37 4.68 -26.19
N SER A 46 14.64 4.26 -26.05
CA SER A 46 15.16 3.60 -24.85
C SER A 46 15.08 4.50 -23.62
N TRP A 47 15.46 5.77 -23.75
CA TRP A 47 15.34 6.77 -22.69
C TRP A 47 13.88 7.00 -22.29
N ARG A 48 13.00 7.17 -23.28
CA ARG A 48 11.55 7.31 -23.04
C ARG A 48 10.97 6.11 -22.30
N ASN A 49 11.33 4.89 -22.70
CA ASN A 49 10.86 3.67 -22.03
C ASN A 49 11.40 3.59 -20.59
N PHE A 50 12.67 3.93 -20.38
CA PHE A 50 13.28 3.98 -19.04
C PHE A 50 12.55 4.97 -18.12
N VAL A 51 12.23 6.16 -18.63
CA VAL A 51 11.49 7.20 -17.90
C VAL A 51 10.08 6.72 -17.53
N LEU A 52 9.32 6.17 -18.49
CA LEU A 52 7.97 5.67 -18.26
C LEU A 52 7.95 4.50 -17.26
N LEU A 53 8.91 3.57 -17.38
CA LEU A 53 9.03 2.44 -16.45
C LEU A 53 9.39 2.92 -15.04
N SER A 54 10.30 3.90 -14.91
CA SER A 54 10.65 4.49 -13.62
C SER A 54 9.44 5.16 -12.96
N TYR A 55 8.63 5.87 -13.74
CA TYR A 55 7.40 6.49 -13.25
C TYR A 55 6.37 5.45 -12.79
N HIS A 56 6.16 4.40 -13.59
CA HIS A 56 5.26 3.30 -13.25
C HIS A 56 5.68 2.59 -11.95
N ASN A 57 6.97 2.28 -11.79
CA ASN A 57 7.48 1.66 -10.58
C ASN A 57 7.25 2.55 -9.34
N ARG A 58 7.46 3.86 -9.45
CA ARG A 58 7.22 4.77 -8.32
C ARG A 58 5.73 4.87 -7.94
N LEU A 59 4.84 4.85 -8.92
CA LEU A 59 3.40 4.80 -8.65
C LEU A 59 3.02 3.50 -7.92
N ASN A 60 3.59 2.37 -8.33
CA ASN A 60 3.36 1.09 -7.66
C ASN A 60 3.89 1.11 -6.22
N GLU A 61 5.10 1.61 -5.97
CA GLU A 61 5.64 1.79 -4.60
C GLU A 61 4.71 2.64 -3.73
N MET A 62 4.16 3.72 -4.28
CA MET A 62 3.19 4.57 -3.58
C MET A 62 1.91 3.79 -3.24
N LEU A 63 1.36 3.04 -4.19
CA LEU A 63 0.16 2.21 -3.97
C LEU A 63 0.41 1.14 -2.91
N GLU A 64 1.55 0.46 -2.96
CA GLU A 64 1.96 -0.52 -1.94
C GLU A 64 2.08 0.11 -0.55
N THR A 65 2.64 1.33 -0.49
CA THR A 65 2.74 2.09 0.77
C THR A 65 1.35 2.44 1.30
N VAL A 66 0.45 2.94 0.45
CA VAL A 66 -0.94 3.24 0.81
C VAL A 66 -1.66 2.00 1.30
N ASP A 67 -1.52 0.87 0.60
CA ASP A 67 -2.07 -0.41 1.01
C ASP A 67 -1.53 -0.82 2.37
N SER A 68 -0.22 -0.72 2.62
CA SER A 68 0.38 -1.08 3.91
C SER A 68 -0.19 -0.27 5.09
N ILE A 69 -0.43 1.04 4.89
CA ILE A 69 -1.03 1.93 5.89
C ILE A 69 -2.50 1.56 6.11
N ALA A 70 -3.23 1.27 5.04
CA ALA A 70 -4.61 0.80 5.13
C ALA A 70 -4.66 -0.54 5.90
N PHE A 71 -3.78 -1.49 5.60
CA PHE A 71 -3.66 -2.79 6.25
C PHE A 71 -3.38 -2.68 7.75
N LEU A 72 -2.46 -1.79 8.17
CA LEU A 72 -2.19 -1.56 9.60
C LEU A 72 -3.45 -1.16 10.37
N LYS A 73 -4.32 -0.34 9.78
CA LYS A 73 -5.62 0.03 10.37
C LYS A 73 -6.70 -1.05 10.18
N MET A 74 -6.59 -1.89 9.16
CA MET A 74 -7.57 -2.94 8.87
C MET A 74 -7.58 -4.04 9.92
N ASP A 75 -6.44 -4.36 10.52
CA ASP A 75 -6.35 -5.30 11.65
C ASP A 75 -7.26 -4.84 12.80
N ASP A 76 -7.16 -3.56 13.18
CA ASP A 76 -7.96 -2.96 14.24
C ASP A 76 -9.45 -2.85 13.85
N ARG A 77 -9.75 -2.47 12.61
CA ARG A 77 -11.12 -2.40 12.08
C ARG A 77 -11.79 -3.79 12.09
N LEU A 78 -11.06 -4.83 11.67
CA LEU A 78 -11.55 -6.20 11.68
C LEU A 78 -11.80 -6.68 13.10
N LEU A 79 -10.85 -6.47 14.02
CA LEU A 79 -11.02 -6.88 15.42
C LEU A 79 -12.19 -6.14 16.07
N LYS A 80 -12.35 -4.85 15.79
CA LYS A 80 -13.49 -4.05 16.25
C LYS A 80 -14.81 -4.58 15.69
N TYR A 81 -14.88 -4.83 14.38
CA TYR A 81 -16.07 -5.41 13.74
C TYR A 81 -16.50 -6.74 14.38
N ILE A 82 -15.54 -7.65 14.61
CA ILE A 82 -15.81 -8.94 15.25
C ILE A 82 -16.32 -8.72 16.69
N LYS A 83 -15.68 -7.85 17.47
CA LYS A 83 -16.12 -7.51 18.84
C LYS A 83 -17.53 -6.90 18.87
N ASP A 84 -17.83 -5.98 17.95
CA ASP A 84 -19.13 -5.31 17.88
C ASP A 84 -20.24 -6.30 17.48
N LYS A 85 -20.00 -7.20 16.51
CA LYS A 85 -20.94 -8.26 16.15
C LYS A 85 -21.19 -9.25 17.29
N ALA A 86 -20.15 -9.64 18.01
CA ALA A 86 -20.29 -10.53 19.17
C ALA A 86 -21.13 -9.89 20.28
N ARG A 87 -20.94 -8.59 20.53
CA ARG A 87 -21.73 -7.81 21.49
C ARG A 87 -23.20 -7.71 21.09
N VAL A 88 -23.49 -7.39 19.83
CA VAL A 88 -24.87 -7.24 19.33
C VAL A 88 -25.63 -8.57 19.41
N ASN A 89 -24.97 -9.69 19.11
CA ASN A 89 -25.59 -11.00 19.11
C ASN A 89 -25.64 -11.67 20.50
N ASN A 90 -25.00 -11.07 21.52
CA ASN A 90 -24.74 -11.71 22.82
C ASN A 90 -24.13 -13.12 22.69
N ASP A 91 -23.34 -13.33 21.62
CA ASP A 91 -22.70 -14.60 21.31
C ASP A 91 -21.25 -14.36 20.91
N SER A 92 -20.35 -15.14 21.50
CA SER A 92 -18.92 -15.16 21.16
C SER A 92 -18.63 -15.78 19.79
N THR A 93 -19.60 -16.43 19.17
CA THR A 93 -19.49 -17.07 17.85
C THR A 93 -20.25 -16.27 16.80
N ILE A 94 -19.55 -15.91 15.73
CA ILE A 94 -20.11 -15.15 14.61
C ILE A 94 -20.21 -16.07 13.41
N THR A 95 -21.45 -16.36 12.98
CA THR A 95 -21.69 -17.09 11.74
C THR A 95 -21.65 -16.12 10.56
N THR A 96 -20.56 -16.16 9.80
CA THR A 96 -20.36 -15.28 8.65
C THR A 96 -19.32 -15.84 7.68
N THR A 97 -19.23 -15.27 6.49
CA THR A 97 -18.21 -15.63 5.50
C THR A 97 -17.14 -14.55 5.39
N HIS A 98 -15.93 -14.92 4.99
CA HIS A 98 -14.87 -13.94 4.73
C HIS A 98 -15.27 -12.93 3.65
N GLN A 99 -16.11 -13.35 2.69
CA GLN A 99 -16.62 -12.48 1.64
C GLN A 99 -17.58 -11.42 2.20
N HIS A 100 -18.45 -11.80 3.13
CA HIS A 100 -19.38 -10.86 3.76
C HIS A 100 -18.63 -9.83 4.62
N ILE A 101 -17.66 -10.27 5.43
CA ILE A 101 -16.80 -9.35 6.19
C ILE A 101 -16.05 -8.39 5.26
N ALA A 102 -15.54 -8.89 4.13
CA ALA A 102 -14.84 -8.06 3.15
C ALA A 102 -15.74 -6.97 2.57
N TYR A 103 -17.00 -7.30 2.29
CA TYR A 103 -18.01 -6.33 1.86
C TYR A 103 -18.26 -5.25 2.92
N GLU A 104 -18.51 -5.65 4.17
CA GLU A 104 -18.77 -4.74 5.30
C GLU A 104 -17.58 -3.82 5.63
N LEU A 105 -16.34 -4.31 5.44
CA LEU A 105 -15.13 -3.53 5.71
C LEU A 105 -14.60 -2.77 4.48
N HIS A 106 -15.28 -2.87 3.33
CA HIS A 106 -14.87 -2.31 2.04
C HIS A 106 -13.44 -2.72 1.65
N THR A 107 -13.17 -4.02 1.67
CA THR A 107 -11.86 -4.59 1.30
C THR A 107 -12.03 -5.88 0.49
N SER A 108 -10.94 -6.55 0.13
CA SER A 108 -10.99 -7.83 -0.59
C SER A 108 -11.11 -9.02 0.36
N ARG A 109 -11.70 -10.11 -0.12
CA ARG A 109 -11.76 -11.39 0.62
C ARG A 109 -10.36 -11.91 0.95
N VAL A 110 -9.38 -11.68 0.08
CA VAL A 110 -7.99 -12.12 0.27
C VAL A 110 -7.37 -11.40 1.46
N VAL A 111 -7.58 -10.08 1.57
CA VAL A 111 -7.17 -9.26 2.73
C VAL A 111 -7.76 -9.84 4.01
N VAL A 112 -9.09 -9.95 4.10
CA VAL A 112 -9.78 -10.46 5.31
C VAL A 112 -9.29 -11.86 5.69
N SER A 113 -9.09 -12.75 4.72
CA SER A 113 -8.63 -14.12 4.98
C SER A 113 -7.23 -14.14 5.61
N ARG A 114 -6.32 -13.28 5.12
CA ARG A 114 -4.98 -13.13 5.71
C ARG A 114 -5.05 -12.57 7.14
N LEU A 115 -5.92 -11.59 7.38
CA LEU A 115 -6.04 -10.96 8.71
C LEU A 115 -6.68 -11.89 9.74
N LEU A 116 -7.73 -12.62 9.36
CA LEU A 116 -8.34 -13.63 10.24
C LEU A 116 -7.34 -14.71 10.62
N LYS A 117 -6.53 -15.19 9.67
CA LYS A 117 -5.47 -16.18 9.97
C LYS A 117 -4.40 -15.61 10.90
N LYS A 118 -4.04 -14.33 10.75
CA LYS A 118 -3.13 -13.65 11.67
C LYS A 118 -3.71 -13.54 13.09
N LEU A 119 -4.99 -13.18 13.22
CA LEU A 119 -5.68 -13.09 14.53
C LEU A 119 -5.80 -14.46 15.21
N GLU A 120 -6.01 -15.53 14.43
CA GLU A 120 -6.01 -16.91 14.92
C GLU A 120 -4.63 -17.31 15.44
N ASN A 121 -3.56 -17.03 14.68
CA ASN A 121 -2.19 -17.30 15.12
C ASN A 121 -1.79 -16.51 16.39
N LEU A 122 -2.41 -15.34 16.61
CA LEU A 122 -2.24 -14.55 17.84
C LEU A 122 -3.12 -15.04 19.00
N GLY A 123 -3.94 -16.09 18.80
CA GLY A 123 -4.84 -16.65 19.81
C GLY A 123 -5.98 -15.72 20.22
N LYS A 124 -6.35 -14.74 19.38
CA LYS A 124 -7.47 -13.82 19.64
C LYS A 124 -8.82 -14.43 19.22
N ILE A 125 -8.81 -15.23 18.16
CA ILE A 125 -9.99 -15.87 17.57
C ILE A 125 -9.68 -17.34 17.21
N GLU A 126 -10.74 -18.11 16.99
CA GLU A 126 -10.73 -19.48 16.48
C GLU A 126 -11.54 -19.50 15.17
N LEU A 127 -10.98 -20.04 14.08
CA LEU A 127 -11.70 -20.14 12.81
C LEU A 127 -12.31 -21.52 12.63
N HIS A 128 -13.60 -21.55 12.29
CA HIS A 128 -14.34 -22.74 11.91
C HIS A 128 -14.99 -22.53 10.52
N ARG A 129 -15.57 -23.59 9.95
CA ARG A 129 -16.25 -23.47 8.66
C ARG A 129 -17.45 -22.52 8.80
N ASN A 130 -17.40 -21.40 8.07
CA ASN A 130 -18.40 -20.32 8.11
C ASN A 130 -18.65 -19.70 9.50
N GLN A 131 -17.72 -19.87 10.44
CA GLN A 131 -17.87 -19.41 11.82
C GLN A 131 -16.55 -18.87 12.36
N ILE A 132 -16.63 -17.83 13.16
CA ILE A 132 -15.49 -17.20 13.83
C ILE A 132 -15.82 -17.08 15.31
N LYS A 133 -15.03 -17.70 16.17
CA LYS A 133 -15.22 -17.67 17.62
C LYS A 133 -14.21 -16.74 18.27
N LEU A 134 -14.66 -15.85 19.15
CA LEU A 134 -13.79 -14.95 19.91
C LEU A 134 -13.26 -15.68 21.16
N ILE A 135 -11.94 -15.64 21.39
CA ILE A 135 -11.31 -16.32 22.55
C ILE A 135 -10.90 -15.31 23.62
N LYS A 136 -10.15 -14.27 23.24
CA LYS A 136 -9.64 -13.23 24.15
C LYS A 136 -10.18 -11.86 23.76
N VAL A 137 -10.77 -11.17 24.74
CA VAL A 137 -11.20 -9.76 24.65
C VAL A 137 -10.01 -8.84 24.88
#